data_AF-A0A9E4TUG0-F1
#
_entry.id   AF-A0A9E4TUG0-F1
#
_cell.length_a   1.000
_cell.length_b   1.000
_cell.length_c   1.000
_cell.angle_alpha   90.00
_cell.angle_beta   90.00
_cell.angle_gamma   90.00
#
_symmetry.space_group_name_H-M   'P 1'
#
loop_
_entity.id
_entity.type
_entity.pdbx_description
1 polymer ?
#
loop_
_entity_poly.entity_id
_entity_poly.type
_entity_poly.pdbx_seq_one_letter_code
_entity_poly.pdbx_strand_id
1 'polypeptide(L)' 'MIEILVITGVAALFGILWGFRKPAGYCRMSSVEQQGLSNRIWSGLINGAVLGGIALVVTTILLG' A
#
# COMPACT_ATOMS: atom_id res chain seq x y z
N MET A 1 6.30 -0.65 21.20
CA MET A 1 5.21 0.27 20.75
C MET A 1 5.69 1.23 19.66
N ILE A 2 6.80 1.97 19.88
CA ILE A 2 7.37 2.85 18.85
C ILE A 2 7.88 2.05 17.64
N GLU A 3 8.54 0.90 17.82
CA GLU A 3 9.01 0.11 16.65
C GLU A 3 7.85 -0.38 15.79
N ILE A 4 6.74 -0.82 16.40
CA ILE A 4 5.54 -1.28 15.68
C ILE A 4 4.99 -0.16 14.81
N LEU A 5 4.89 1.07 15.33
CA LEU A 5 4.45 2.24 14.58
C LEU A 5 5.41 2.56 13.42
N VAL A 6 6.72 2.53 13.66
CA VAL A 6 7.72 2.82 12.63
C VAL A 6 7.67 1.78 11.51
N ILE A 7 7.68 0.49 11.85
CA ILE A 7 7.67 -0.59 10.85
C ILE A 7 6.37 -0.57 10.04
N THR A 8 5.24 -0.42 10.71
CA THR A 8 3.91 -0.30 10.06
C THR A 8 3.85 0.92 9.15
N GLY A 9 4.34 2.07 9.62
CA GLY A 9 4.36 3.31 8.84
C GLY A 9 5.25 3.21 7.61
N VAL A 10 6.44 2.62 7.74
CA VAL A 10 7.35 2.41 6.60
C VAL A 10 6.76 1.43 5.59
N ALA A 11 6.19 0.31 6.03
CA ALA A 11 5.53 -0.65 5.16
C ALA A 11 4.34 -0.03 4.40
N ALA A 12 3.53 0.77 5.10
CA ALA A 12 2.43 1.49 4.48
C ALA A 12 2.93 2.49 3.43
N LEU A 13 3.94 3.30 3.74
CA LEU A 13 4.54 4.24 2.78
C LEU A 13 5.11 3.55 1.55
N PHE A 14 5.80 2.42 1.74
CA PHE A 14 6.29 1.61 0.62
C PHE A 14 5.14 1.09 -0.24
N GLY A 15 4.06 0.61 0.36
CA GLY A 15 2.87 0.17 -0.36
C GLY A 15 2.19 1.30 -1.14
N ILE A 16 2.11 2.50 -0.57
CA ILE A 16 1.58 3.69 -1.25
C ILE A 16 2.41 4.02 -2.48
N LEU A 17 3.73 4.16 -2.32
CA LEU A 17 4.62 4.52 -3.41
C LEU A 17 4.64 3.45 -4.51
N TRP A 18 4.64 2.18 -4.12
CA TRP A 18 4.62 1.07 -5.05
C TRP A 18 3.30 1.01 -5.83
N GLY A 19 2.15 1.06 -5.15
CA GLY A 19 0.83 1.05 -5.79
C GLY A 19 0.55 2.27 -6.66
N PHE A 20 1.15 3.42 -6.34
CA PHE A 20 1.06 4.62 -7.18
C PHE A 20 1.94 4.54 -8.44
N ARG A 21 3.09 3.86 -8.36
CA ARG A 21 4.00 3.66 -9.50
C ARG A 21 3.58 2.49 -10.39
N LYS A 22 2.99 1.46 -9.80
CA LYS A 22 2.45 0.27 -10.48
C LYS A 22 0.96 0.14 -10.15
N PRO A 23 0.12 1.02 -10.73
CA PRO A 23 -1.32 1.00 -10.49
C PRO A 23 -1.97 -0.32 -10.91
N ALA A 24 -2.95 -0.79 -10.15
CA ALA A 24 -3.74 -1.97 -10.48
C ALA A 24 -4.50 -1.78 -11.81
N GLY A 25 -4.51 -2.80 -12.65
CA GLY A 25 -5.29 -2.84 -13.89
C GLY A 25 -6.59 -3.59 -13.64
N TYR A 26 -7.68 -2.85 -13.42
CA TYR A 26 -9.01 -3.44 -13.24
C TYR A 26 -9.56 -3.98 -14.59
N CYS A 27 -10.46 -4.96 -14.52
CA CYS A 27 -11.05 -5.54 -15.72
C CYS A 27 -11.72 -4.45 -16.59
N ARG A 28 -11.41 -4.44 -17.89
CA ARG A 28 -11.85 -3.45 -18.90
C ARG A 28 -11.17 -2.07 -18.84
N MET A 29 -10.16 -1.89 -17.99
CA MET A 29 -9.40 -0.63 -17.95
C MET A 29 -8.31 -0.63 -19.03
N SER A 30 -8.27 0.41 -19.86
CA SER A 30 -7.18 0.61 -20.81
C SER A 30 -5.88 1.00 -20.09
N SER A 31 -4.73 0.86 -20.76
CA SER A 31 -3.42 1.25 -20.21
C SER A 31 -3.35 2.73 -19.83
N VAL A 32 -4.07 3.59 -20.56
CA VAL A 32 -4.17 5.03 -20.28
C VAL A 32 -4.97 5.29 -19.01
N GLU A 33 -6.13 4.65 -18.86
CA GLU A 33 -6.96 4.77 -17.66
C GLU A 33 -6.25 4.20 -16.43
N GLN A 34 -5.51 3.10 -16.60
CA GLN A 34 -4.71 2.51 -15.53
C GLN A 34 -3.67 3.49 -14.99
N GLN A 35 -3.05 4.29 -15.87
CA GLN A 35 -2.11 5.36 -15.50
C GLN A 35 -2.79 6.68 -15.09
N GLY A 36 -4.12 6.73 -15.11
CA GLY A 36 -4.89 7.87 -14.64
C GLY A 36 -4.59 8.19 -13.17
N LEU A 37 -4.52 9.48 -12.84
CA LEU A 37 -4.15 9.96 -11.51
C LEU A 37 -5.04 9.35 -10.42
N SER A 38 -6.35 9.29 -10.66
CA SER A 38 -7.33 8.68 -9.75
C SER A 38 -6.97 7.22 -9.44
N ASN A 39 -6.75 6.40 -10.47
CA ASN A 39 -6.43 4.98 -10.30
C ASN A 39 -5.10 4.78 -9.57
N ARG A 40 -4.09 5.62 -9.86
CA ARG A 40 -2.80 5.59 -9.17
C ARG A 40 -2.92 5.93 -7.69
N ILE A 41 -3.70 6.96 -7.34
CA ILE A 41 -3.94 7.32 -5.94
C ILE A 41 -4.64 6.17 -5.22
N TRP A 42 -5.75 5.66 -5.77
CA TRP A 42 -6.49 4.57 -5.14
C TRP A 42 -5.67 3.29 -5.02
N SER A 43 -4.94 2.91 -6.08
CA SER A 43 -4.03 1.77 -6.05
C SER A 43 -2.94 1.95 -4.98
N GLY A 44 -2.35 3.13 -4.87
CA GLY A 44 -1.40 3.46 -3.80
C GLY A 44 -2.02 3.28 -2.41
N LEU A 45 -3.16 3.92 -2.14
CA LEU A 45 -3.83 3.85 -0.84
C LEU A 45 -4.19 2.41 -0.45
N ILE A 46 -4.73 1.62 -1.39
CA ILE A 46 -5.09 0.21 -1.14
C ILE A 46 -3.83 -0.60 -0.81
N ASN A 47 -2.77 -0.51 -1.62
CA ASN A 47 -1.53 -1.25 -1.38
C ASN A 47 -0.86 -0.82 -0.06
N GLY A 48 -0.90 0.47 0.25
CA GLY A 48 -0.42 1.03 1.51
C GLY A 48 -1.16 0.46 2.71
N ALA A 49 -2.50 0.46 2.67
CA ALA A 49 -3.31 -0.09 3.74
C ALA A 49 -3.09 -1.60 3.93
N VAL A 50 -2.97 -2.36 2.84
CA VAL A 50 -2.72 -3.80 2.90
C VAL A 50 -1.34 -4.10 3.49
N LEU A 51 -0.28 -3.47 2.98
CA LEU A 51 1.08 -3.71 3.47
C LEU A 51 1.28 -3.19 4.89
N GLY A 52 0.71 -2.03 5.22
CA GLY A 52 0.66 -1.53 6.59
C GLY A 52 -0.07 -2.48 7.53
N GLY A 53 -1.26 -2.97 7.14
CA GLY A 53 -2.04 -3.92 7.94
C GLY A 53 -1.31 -5.24 8.18
N ILE A 54 -0.69 -5.81 7.15
CA ILE A 54 0.13 -7.02 7.29
C ILE A 54 1.31 -6.76 8.24
N ALA A 55 2.04 -5.66 8.04
CA ALA A 55 3.18 -5.31 8.88
C ALA A 55 2.76 -5.09 10.34
N LEU A 56 1.62 -4.43 10.57
CA LEU A 56 1.07 -4.24 11.92
C LEU A 56 0.79 -5.57 12.60
N VAL A 57 0.03 -6.47 11.95
CA VAL A 57 -0.31 -7.79 12.51
C VAL A 57 0.96 -8.58 12.82
N VAL A 58 1.89 -8.67 11.86
CA VAL A 58 3.14 -9.43 12.03
C VAL A 58 4.01 -8.85 13.14
N THR A 59 4.21 -7.52 13.17
CA THR A 59 5.04 -6.89 14.20
C THR A 59 4.41 -6.93 15.58
N THR A 60 3.08 -6.84 15.69
CA THR A 60 2.38 -7.04 16.96
C THR A 60 2.54 -8.48 17.47
N ILE A 61 2.54 -9.49 16.60
CA ILE A 61 2.77 -10.89 17.02
C ILE A 61 4.23 -11.14 17.44
N LEU A 62 5.20 -10.50 16.77
CA LEU A 62 6.62 -10.76 17.00
C LEU A 62 7.24 -9.93 18.13
N LEU A 63 6.75 -8.69 18.32
CA LEU A 63 7.29 -7.72 19.28
C LEU A 63 6.33 -7.44 20.44
N GLY A 64 5.19 -8.15 20.48
CA GLY A 64 4.18 -8.12 21.53
C GLY A 64 4.17 -9.42 22.32
#